data_AF-A0A0D2XDU9-F1
#
_entry.id   AF-A0A0D2XDU9-F1
#
_cell.length_a   1.000
_cell.length_b   1.000
_cell.length_c   1.000
_cell.angle_alpha   90.00
_cell.angle_beta   90.00
_cell.angle_gamma   90.00
#
_symmetry.space_group_name_H-M   'P 1'
#
loop_
_entity.id
_entity.type
_entity.pdbx_description
1 polymer ?
#
loop_
_entity_poly.entity_id
_entity_poly.type
_entity_poly.pdbx_seq_one_letter_code
_entity_poly.pdbx_strand_id
1 'polypeptide(L)'
;MDKQQQTVQKSRQRREAERERKRALRACDGCRRQKEKCDGGVPCRRCTRLHRQCEFLGPTARDAEGGDGASRNRSGPGNAELLQRASYMEKIITHYAGSVSLDTESLKAMAESIDNKNFDANQVQRQAPIMDSPGSDFLGAEDENYTVQPLDNNTTHYSGEFSHWNFSMRIKQWIEQCVPERHDAPGPLSFKEYYRAEELQSANNTQASLSALPPRYVAEFLVQAFYKHAETNYFYVERGWLAEQIDLIYQNPGALSRREVGTLCMIWIIFAIGTQYAYLDSISGRDAHGKSNDSSPFSEDTIGVMFYQQACKLVPDVITVASLESVQAILLIGIYTLPLDASGLSYIYLNLAVKLAIQNGMHRKWPAGGLDPYVRETRNRVWWTAYTTEKHNAIKPYKCCAHACNVTVESGAW
;
A
#
# COMPACT_ATOMS: atom_id res chain seq x y z
N MET A 1 35.08 49.05 -10.30
CA MET A 1 34.38 47.87 -10.86
C MET A 1 35.19 46.57 -10.67
N ASP A 2 36.37 46.60 -10.04
CA ASP A 2 37.31 45.47 -10.01
C ASP A 2 37.03 44.38 -8.97
N LYS A 3 36.36 44.72 -7.85
CA LYS A 3 36.07 43.73 -6.79
C LYS A 3 35.05 42.67 -7.20
N GLN A 4 34.06 43.04 -8.02
CA GLN A 4 33.04 42.10 -8.52
C GLN A 4 33.62 41.15 -9.57
N GLN A 5 34.52 41.62 -10.43
CA GLN A 5 35.20 40.77 -11.41
C GLN A 5 36.14 39.76 -10.73
N GLN A 6 36.88 40.17 -9.69
CA GLN A 6 37.72 39.27 -8.90
C GLN A 6 36.94 38.15 -8.17
N THR A 7 35.74 38.45 -7.65
CA THR A 7 34.88 37.43 -6.99
C THR A 7 34.34 36.41 -7.98
N VAL A 8 33.97 36.84 -9.19
CA VAL A 8 33.47 35.94 -10.25
C VAL A 8 34.59 35.02 -10.74
N GLN A 9 35.81 35.56 -10.92
CA GLN A 9 36.98 34.78 -11.32
C GLN A 9 37.38 33.72 -10.28
N LYS A 10 37.38 34.07 -8.97
CA LYS A 10 37.62 33.10 -7.88
C LYS A 10 36.55 32.00 -7.83
N SER A 11 35.28 32.33 -8.07
CA SER A 11 34.20 31.34 -8.07
C SER A 11 34.30 30.34 -9.23
N ARG A 12 34.76 30.83 -10.40
CA ARG A 12 34.94 30.03 -11.60
C ARG A 12 36.14 29.08 -11.47
N GLN A 13 37.27 29.56 -10.93
CA GLN A 13 38.43 28.73 -10.61
C GLN A 13 38.09 27.65 -9.56
N ARG A 14 37.25 27.97 -8.56
CA ARG A 14 36.82 27.00 -7.54
C ARG A 14 35.92 25.90 -8.15
N ARG A 15 35.04 26.25 -9.08
CA ARG A 15 34.19 25.30 -9.83
C ARG A 15 34.98 24.44 -10.82
N GLU A 16 36.00 24.99 -11.47
CA GLU A 16 36.91 24.20 -12.33
C GLU A 16 37.75 23.21 -11.50
N ALA A 17 38.31 23.65 -10.36
CA ALA A 17 39.04 22.77 -9.43
C ALA A 17 38.16 21.67 -8.81
N GLU A 18 36.85 21.93 -8.65
CA GLU A 18 35.88 20.95 -8.17
C GLU A 18 35.46 19.95 -9.25
N ARG A 19 35.38 20.36 -10.52
CA ARG A 19 35.13 19.49 -11.68
C ARG A 19 36.32 18.60 -12.03
N GLU A 20 37.54 19.07 -11.80
CA GLU A 20 38.77 18.30 -12.02
C GLU A 20 39.02 17.25 -10.91
N ARG A 21 38.25 17.32 -9.81
CA ARG A 21 38.32 16.40 -8.67
C ARG A 21 37.63 15.08 -9.00
N LYS A 22 38.31 14.22 -9.77
CA LYS A 22 37.90 12.84 -10.05
C LYS A 22 37.58 12.12 -8.73
N ARG A 23 36.31 11.77 -8.53
CA ARG A 23 35.87 10.98 -7.38
C ARG A 23 36.57 9.62 -7.45
N ALA A 24 37.21 9.20 -6.36
CA ALA A 24 37.86 7.89 -6.31
C ALA A 24 36.83 6.78 -6.53
N LEU A 25 37.08 5.89 -7.51
CA LEU A 25 36.28 4.69 -7.74
C LEU A 25 36.35 3.73 -6.54
N ARG A 26 37.49 3.73 -5.84
CA ARG A 26 37.75 2.94 -4.65
C ARG A 26 38.47 3.78 -3.59
N ALA A 27 37.94 3.78 -2.38
CA ALA A 27 38.60 4.37 -1.22
C ALA A 27 39.65 3.39 -0.66
N CYS A 28 40.79 3.90 -0.16
CA CYS A 28 41.75 3.08 0.58
C CYS A 28 41.17 2.60 1.91
N ASP A 29 41.73 1.53 2.46
CA ASP A 29 41.24 0.92 3.70
C ASP A 29 41.38 1.86 4.89
N GLY A 30 42.41 2.70 4.91
CA GLY A 30 42.60 3.73 5.93
C GLY A 30 41.48 4.77 5.96
N CYS A 31 41.10 5.32 4.80
CA CYS A 31 39.98 6.25 4.69
C CYS A 31 38.63 5.57 4.97
N ARG A 32 38.48 4.29 4.58
CA ARG A 32 37.28 3.50 4.83
C ARG A 32 37.06 3.22 6.32
N ARG A 33 38.10 2.81 7.07
CA ARG A 33 38.03 2.58 8.52
C ARG A 33 37.64 3.84 9.29
N GLN A 34 38.11 5.01 8.85
CA GLN A 34 37.84 6.29 9.48
C GLN A 34 36.56 6.97 8.98
N LYS A 35 35.84 6.36 8.01
CA LYS A 35 34.66 6.95 7.34
C LYS A 35 34.92 8.35 6.75
N GLU A 36 36.14 8.60 6.29
CA GLU A 36 36.55 9.88 5.69
C GLU A 36 36.55 9.81 4.15
N LYS A 37 36.34 10.96 3.49
CA LYS A 37 36.37 11.06 2.03
C LYS A 37 37.78 10.77 1.48
N CYS A 38 37.89 9.74 0.63
CA CYS A 38 39.12 9.39 -0.07
C CYS A 38 39.18 10.09 -1.44
N ASP A 39 40.30 10.76 -1.70
CA ASP A 39 40.55 11.45 -2.98
C ASP A 39 41.15 10.50 -4.05
N GLY A 40 41.44 9.23 -3.70
CA GLY A 40 42.04 8.25 -4.61
C GLY A 40 43.55 8.44 -4.81
N GLY A 41 44.16 7.53 -5.58
CA GLY A 41 45.62 7.46 -5.78
C GLY A 41 46.32 6.54 -4.77
N VAL A 42 47.45 5.95 -5.18
CA VAL A 42 48.30 5.10 -4.33
C VAL A 42 49.67 5.77 -4.20
N PRO A 43 50.01 6.42 -3.07
CA PRO A 43 49.17 6.68 -1.89
C PRO A 43 48.17 7.84 -2.10
N CYS A 44 47.08 7.82 -1.34
CA CYS A 44 46.04 8.85 -1.42
C CYS A 44 46.56 10.18 -0.86
N ARG A 45 46.22 11.33 -1.47
CA ARG A 45 46.73 12.66 -1.02
C ARG A 45 46.52 12.93 0.48
N ARG A 46 45.40 12.47 1.02
CA ARG A 46 45.07 12.60 2.44
C ARG A 46 45.95 11.73 3.33
N CYS A 47 46.21 10.50 2.89
CA CYS A 47 47.09 9.55 3.55
C CYS A 47 48.53 10.07 3.58
N THR A 48 48.99 10.68 2.48
CA THR A 48 50.30 11.36 2.39
C THR A 48 50.40 12.53 3.36
N ARG A 49 49.40 13.41 3.40
CA ARG A 49 49.40 14.58 4.30
C ARG A 49 49.34 14.21 5.78
N LEU A 50 48.65 13.12 6.11
CA LEU A 50 48.49 12.64 7.49
C LEU A 50 49.59 11.65 7.90
N HIS A 51 50.57 11.37 7.03
CA HIS A 51 51.63 10.39 7.24
C HIS A 51 51.08 9.01 7.71
N ARG A 52 50.04 8.52 7.04
CA ARG A 52 49.40 7.23 7.34
C ARG A 52 49.65 6.21 6.23
N GLN A 53 49.65 4.92 6.59
CA GLN A 53 49.71 3.84 5.61
C GLN A 53 48.45 3.83 4.73
N CYS A 54 48.66 3.83 3.41
CA CYS A 54 47.61 3.84 2.40
C CYS A 54 47.55 2.48 1.70
N GLU A 55 46.72 1.60 2.23
CA GLU A 55 46.59 0.23 1.75
C GLU A 55 45.22 -0.02 1.09
N PHE A 56 45.21 -0.93 0.11
CA PHE A 56 44.02 -1.36 -0.64
C PHE A 56 43.93 -2.89 -0.61
N LEU A 57 43.96 -3.48 0.58
CA LEU A 57 44.04 -4.92 0.83
C LEU A 57 42.65 -5.61 0.93
N GLY A 58 41.58 -4.84 1.13
CA GLY A 58 40.22 -5.42 1.18
C GLY A 58 39.73 -5.93 -0.20
N PRO A 59 39.03 -7.07 -0.30
CA PRO A 59 38.45 -7.50 -1.57
C PRO A 59 37.38 -6.50 -2.06
N THR A 60 37.43 -6.16 -3.34
CA THR A 60 36.35 -5.42 -4.01
C THR A 60 35.20 -6.39 -4.27
N ALA A 61 33.95 -5.98 -4.02
CA ALA A 61 32.76 -6.77 -4.30
C ALA A 61 32.51 -7.07 -5.80
N ARG A 62 33.53 -6.90 -6.65
CA ARG A 62 33.49 -7.08 -8.11
C ARG A 62 34.52 -8.08 -8.64
N ASP A 63 35.32 -8.70 -7.77
CA ASP A 63 36.33 -9.70 -8.18
C ASP A 63 35.86 -11.15 -7.93
N ALA A 64 34.55 -11.38 -7.76
CA ALA A 64 33.99 -12.71 -7.49
C ALA A 64 33.60 -13.49 -8.75
N GLU A 65 33.79 -12.96 -9.97
CA GLU A 65 33.42 -13.67 -11.19
C GLU A 65 34.48 -13.53 -12.30
N GLY A 66 35.22 -14.62 -12.53
CA GLY A 66 35.86 -14.93 -13.83
C GLY A 66 37.37 -14.77 -13.93
N GLY A 67 38.11 -15.90 -14.02
CA GLY A 67 39.37 -15.96 -14.79
C GLY A 67 40.62 -16.50 -14.09
N ASP A 68 40.68 -17.82 -13.94
CA ASP A 68 41.82 -18.76 -14.00
C ASP A 68 43.28 -18.31 -13.76
N GLY A 69 43.95 -19.08 -12.88
CA GLY A 69 45.25 -19.67 -13.24
C GLY A 69 46.43 -19.48 -12.27
N ALA A 70 46.41 -20.11 -11.09
CA ALA A 70 47.65 -20.60 -10.46
C ALA A 70 47.39 -21.73 -9.45
N SER A 71 47.67 -22.95 -9.93
CA SER A 71 47.78 -24.23 -9.22
C SER A 71 48.28 -24.15 -7.77
N ARG A 72 47.51 -24.72 -6.83
CA ARG A 72 48.01 -25.46 -5.64
C ARG A 72 46.88 -26.24 -4.95
N ASN A 73 46.94 -27.57 -5.09
CA ASN A 73 46.35 -28.64 -4.26
C ASN A 73 44.87 -28.55 -3.84
N ARG A 74 44.00 -29.21 -4.59
CA ARG A 74 42.73 -29.76 -4.06
C ARG A 74 43.02 -31.05 -3.28
N SER A 75 43.13 -30.95 -1.97
CA SER A 75 42.69 -32.04 -1.09
C SER A 75 41.16 -32.02 -1.12
N GLY A 76 40.52 -33.12 -1.53
CA GLY A 76 39.07 -33.27 -1.40
C GLY A 76 38.61 -33.06 0.05
N PRO A 77 37.31 -32.82 0.30
CA PRO A 77 36.79 -32.72 1.66
C PRO A 77 37.24 -33.95 2.43
N GLY A 78 38.00 -33.74 3.50
CA GLY A 78 38.53 -34.85 4.30
C GLY A 78 37.36 -35.73 4.77
N ASN A 79 37.58 -37.03 4.89
CA ASN A 79 36.54 -37.97 5.35
C ASN A 79 35.80 -37.50 6.62
N ALA A 80 36.45 -36.70 7.46
CA ALA A 80 35.87 -36.06 8.64
C ALA A 80 34.74 -35.05 8.32
N GLU A 81 34.87 -34.26 7.25
CA GLU A 81 33.86 -33.30 6.81
C GLU A 81 32.65 -34.02 6.21
N LEU A 82 32.88 -35.10 5.45
CA LEU A 82 31.82 -35.96 4.92
C LEU A 82 31.04 -36.66 6.04
N LEU A 83 31.73 -37.14 7.08
CA LEU A 83 31.10 -37.73 8.27
C LEU A 83 30.28 -36.71 9.06
N GLN A 84 30.78 -35.48 9.22
CA GLN A 84 30.02 -34.40 9.87
C GLN A 84 28.77 -34.03 9.08
N ARG A 85 28.89 -33.92 7.76
CA ARG A 85 27.76 -33.62 6.87
C ARG A 85 26.70 -34.72 6.94
N ALA A 86 27.09 -35.99 6.96
CA ALA A 86 26.17 -37.11 7.11
C ALA A 86 25.43 -37.06 8.47
N SER A 87 26.13 -36.76 9.56
CA SER A 87 25.53 -36.57 10.90
C SER A 87 24.49 -35.43 10.95
N TYR A 88 24.78 -34.30 10.30
CA TYR A 88 23.81 -33.20 10.24
C TYR A 88 22.58 -33.57 9.39
N MET A 89 22.77 -34.28 8.28
CA MET A 89 21.67 -34.75 7.45
C MET A 89 20.78 -35.75 8.20
N GLU A 90 21.37 -36.67 8.96
CA GLU A 90 20.65 -37.64 9.80
C GLU A 90 19.74 -36.95 10.83
N LYS A 91 20.24 -35.92 11.50
CA LYS A 91 19.47 -35.12 12.46
C LYS A 91 18.29 -34.38 11.83
N ILE A 92 18.52 -33.79 10.65
CA ILE A 92 17.47 -33.07 9.91
C ILE A 92 16.39 -34.06 9.49
N ILE A 93 16.77 -35.20 8.90
CA ILE A 93 15.80 -36.18 8.42
C ILE A 93 14.98 -36.76 9.57
N THR A 94 15.62 -37.10 10.69
CA THR A 94 14.91 -37.63 11.87
C THR A 94 13.90 -36.62 12.44
N HIS A 95 14.21 -35.32 12.39
CA HIS A 95 13.32 -34.27 12.86
C HIS A 95 12.07 -34.11 11.96
N TYR A 96 12.20 -34.25 10.64
CA TYR A 96 11.10 -34.02 9.69
C TYR A 96 10.33 -35.28 9.29
N ALA A 97 10.97 -36.46 9.26
CA ALA A 97 10.36 -37.70 8.79
C ALA A 97 9.79 -38.59 9.91
N GLY A 98 10.00 -38.24 11.18
CA GLY A 98 9.67 -39.11 12.31
C GLY A 98 10.63 -40.30 12.41
N SER A 99 10.35 -41.27 13.29
CA SER A 99 11.22 -42.41 13.61
C SER A 99 11.41 -43.39 12.43
N VAL A 100 12.22 -42.99 11.46
CA VAL A 100 12.68 -43.81 10.34
C VAL A 100 14.09 -44.31 10.66
N SER A 101 14.37 -45.60 10.45
CA SER A 101 15.72 -46.14 10.62
C SER A 101 16.62 -45.68 9.47
N LEU A 102 17.70 -44.98 9.82
CA LEU A 102 18.67 -44.41 8.86
C LEU A 102 19.90 -45.31 8.71
N ASP A 103 19.72 -46.62 8.87
CA ASP A 103 20.74 -47.62 8.61
C ASP A 103 21.04 -47.73 7.11
N THR A 104 22.27 -48.14 6.79
CA THR A 104 22.78 -48.20 5.41
C THR A 104 21.97 -49.13 4.51
N GLU A 105 21.36 -50.19 5.05
CA GLU A 105 20.53 -51.12 4.28
C GLU A 105 19.14 -50.53 3.98
N SER A 106 18.51 -49.90 4.96
CA SER A 106 17.22 -49.21 4.76
C SER A 106 17.33 -48.00 3.83
N LEU A 107 18.41 -47.21 3.94
CA LEU A 107 18.69 -46.10 3.02
C LEU A 107 18.94 -46.58 1.59
N LYS A 108 19.63 -47.71 1.42
CA LYS A 108 19.86 -48.32 0.11
C LYS A 108 18.54 -48.80 -0.52
N ALA A 109 17.70 -49.49 0.26
CA ALA A 109 16.38 -49.93 -0.22
C ALA A 109 15.47 -48.75 -0.58
N MET A 110 15.50 -47.66 0.19
CA MET A 110 14.76 -46.44 -0.13
C MET A 110 15.27 -45.78 -1.42
N ALA A 111 16.59 -45.67 -1.61
CA ALA A 111 17.18 -45.12 -2.84
C ALA A 111 16.80 -45.94 -4.08
N GLU A 112 16.90 -47.27 -3.99
CA GLU A 112 16.53 -48.18 -5.09
C GLU A 112 15.01 -48.17 -5.38
N SER A 113 14.18 -47.82 -4.39
CA SER A 113 12.73 -47.67 -4.58
C SER A 113 12.33 -46.35 -5.27
N ILE A 114 13.17 -45.32 -5.18
CA ILE A 114 12.96 -44.01 -5.82
C ILE A 114 13.30 -44.09 -7.31
N ASP A 115 14.39 -44.78 -7.67
CA ASP A 115 14.82 -44.91 -9.06
C ASP A 115 13.89 -45.79 -9.91
N ASN A 116 13.14 -46.70 -9.28
CA ASN A 116 12.22 -47.62 -9.97
C ASN A 116 10.79 -47.08 -10.16
N LYS A 117 10.44 -45.92 -9.60
CA LYS A 117 9.15 -45.29 -9.82
C LYS A 117 9.31 -44.11 -10.79
N ASN A 118 9.07 -44.36 -12.08
CA ASN A 118 8.71 -43.28 -13.00
C ASN A 118 7.55 -42.49 -12.38
N PHE A 119 7.81 -41.21 -12.11
CA PHE A 119 6.98 -40.30 -11.34
C PHE A 119 5.64 -40.04 -12.04
N ASP A 120 4.55 -40.56 -11.50
CA ASP A 120 3.19 -40.15 -11.83
C ASP A 120 2.78 -39.07 -10.81
N ALA A 121 2.70 -37.82 -11.28
CA ALA A 121 2.74 -36.60 -10.46
C ALA A 121 1.44 -36.27 -9.71
N ASN A 122 0.62 -37.24 -9.30
CA ASN A 122 -0.72 -36.95 -8.78
C ASN A 122 -1.14 -37.64 -7.46
N GLN A 123 -0.26 -38.30 -6.73
CA GLN A 123 -0.60 -38.81 -5.40
C GLN A 123 0.57 -38.74 -4.43
N VAL A 124 0.73 -37.61 -3.72
CA VAL A 124 0.82 -37.52 -2.25
C VAL A 124 0.78 -36.02 -1.90
N GLN A 125 -0.40 -35.57 -1.55
CA GLN A 125 -0.65 -34.34 -0.84
C GLN A 125 -0.45 -34.66 0.65
N ARG A 126 0.65 -34.18 1.27
CA ARG A 126 0.77 -33.99 2.72
C ARG A 126 2.00 -33.13 3.05
N GLN A 127 1.71 -31.86 3.34
CA GLN A 127 2.37 -30.94 4.26
C GLN A 127 3.88 -31.09 4.48
N ALA A 128 4.66 -30.25 3.79
CA ALA A 128 5.90 -29.65 4.29
C ALA A 128 6.05 -28.24 3.68
N PRO A 129 6.64 -27.26 4.39
CA PRO A 129 6.72 -25.87 3.92
C PRO A 129 7.75 -25.76 2.79
N ILE A 130 7.36 -25.04 1.73
CA ILE A 130 8.18 -24.77 0.56
C ILE A 130 9.26 -23.75 0.95
N MET A 131 10.51 -24.19 0.97
CA MET A 131 11.70 -23.32 0.92
C MET A 131 12.14 -23.30 -0.54
N ASP A 132 11.83 -22.22 -1.25
CA ASP A 132 12.26 -22.06 -2.64
C ASP A 132 13.73 -21.63 -2.72
N SER A 133 14.43 -22.28 -3.66
CA SER A 133 15.82 -22.06 -4.04
C SER A 133 15.98 -20.74 -4.82
N PRO A 134 17.09 -20.00 -4.66
CA PRO A 134 17.24 -18.67 -5.24
C PRO A 134 17.64 -18.76 -6.73
N GLY A 135 16.87 -18.12 -7.61
CA GLY A 135 17.23 -18.07 -9.02
C GLY A 135 16.29 -17.28 -9.93
N SER A 136 16.18 -15.97 -9.74
CA SER A 136 16.20 -14.97 -10.83
C SER A 136 16.03 -13.55 -10.27
N ASP A 137 17.01 -12.69 -10.53
CA ASP A 137 17.06 -11.29 -10.11
C ASP A 137 15.81 -10.48 -10.49
N PHE A 138 14.92 -10.25 -9.51
CA PHE A 138 14.08 -9.06 -9.46
C PHE A 138 14.03 -8.57 -8.02
N LEU A 139 14.81 -7.53 -7.73
CA LEU A 139 14.90 -6.92 -6.41
C LEU A 139 13.56 -6.28 -6.00
N GLY A 140 12.82 -6.93 -5.10
CA GLY A 140 11.87 -6.26 -4.20
C GLY A 140 10.61 -7.05 -3.84
N ALA A 141 10.48 -7.37 -2.54
CA ALA A 141 9.24 -7.61 -1.79
C ALA A 141 8.74 -9.06 -1.53
N GLU A 142 9.61 -10.05 -1.34
CA GLU A 142 9.14 -11.40 -0.91
C GLU A 142 9.31 -11.74 0.57
N ASP A 143 10.07 -10.97 1.35
CA ASP A 143 10.37 -11.30 2.77
C ASP A 143 10.01 -10.20 3.78
N GLU A 144 9.00 -9.37 3.48
CA GLU A 144 8.50 -8.43 4.49
C GLU A 144 7.51 -9.15 5.41
N ASN A 145 7.90 -9.35 6.68
CA ASN A 145 7.04 -9.94 7.72
C ASN A 145 5.93 -8.97 8.15
N TYR A 146 4.90 -8.76 7.34
CA TYR A 146 3.72 -7.95 7.71
C TYR A 146 2.56 -8.82 8.22
N THR A 147 1.71 -8.25 9.05
CA THR A 147 0.49 -8.90 9.56
C THR A 147 -0.72 -8.13 9.07
N VAL A 148 -1.68 -8.84 8.48
CA VAL A 148 -3.01 -8.28 8.21
C VAL A 148 -4.04 -9.16 8.90
N GLN A 149 -4.67 -8.63 9.94
CA GLN A 149 -5.70 -9.38 10.67
C GLN A 149 -7.08 -8.91 10.21
N PRO A 150 -7.95 -9.83 9.75
CA PRO A 150 -9.34 -9.49 9.50
C PRO A 150 -10.03 -9.22 10.84
N LEU A 151 -10.71 -8.09 10.91
CA LEU A 151 -11.70 -7.77 11.93
C LEU A 151 -13.09 -8.07 11.34
N ASP A 152 -14.14 -7.75 12.09
CA ASP A 152 -15.51 -7.86 11.61
C ASP A 152 -15.79 -6.90 10.44
N ASN A 153 -16.78 -7.22 9.59
CA ASN A 153 -17.34 -6.35 8.54
C ASN A 153 -16.30 -5.72 7.60
N ASN A 154 -15.58 -6.53 6.81
CA ASN A 154 -14.60 -6.11 5.79
C ASN A 154 -13.46 -5.20 6.28
N THR A 155 -13.37 -5.01 7.58
CA THR A 155 -12.37 -4.19 8.23
C THR A 155 -11.14 -5.03 8.47
N THR A 156 -9.97 -4.47 8.22
CA THR A 156 -8.71 -5.19 8.42
C THR A 156 -7.71 -4.29 9.15
N HIS A 157 -6.92 -4.87 10.03
CA HIS A 157 -5.82 -4.16 10.67
C HIS A 157 -4.50 -4.57 10.02
N TYR A 158 -3.81 -3.60 9.40
CA TYR A 158 -2.48 -3.79 8.86
C TYR A 158 -1.38 -3.37 9.85
N SER A 159 -0.36 -4.21 9.97
CA SER A 159 0.86 -3.93 10.73
C SER A 159 2.08 -4.32 9.89
N GLY A 160 2.92 -3.33 9.57
CA GLY A 160 4.16 -3.57 8.86
C GLY A 160 5.21 -4.30 9.70
N GLU A 161 6.26 -4.79 9.05
CA GLU A 161 7.39 -5.50 9.66
C GLU A 161 8.02 -4.77 10.85
N PHE A 162 8.24 -3.46 10.71
CA PHE A 162 8.87 -2.62 11.75
C PHE A 162 7.85 -1.89 12.63
N SER A 163 6.58 -2.31 12.63
CA SER A 163 5.57 -1.68 13.46
C SER A 163 5.78 -2.01 14.95
N HIS A 164 5.48 -1.04 15.82
CA HIS A 164 5.47 -1.26 17.28
C HIS A 164 4.60 -2.46 17.67
N TRP A 165 3.51 -2.68 16.94
CA TRP A 165 2.60 -3.81 17.14
C TRP A 165 3.26 -5.16 16.88
N ASN A 166 3.95 -5.32 15.75
CA ASN A 166 4.63 -6.56 15.42
C ASN A 166 5.73 -6.87 16.45
N PHE A 167 6.47 -5.84 16.88
CA PHE A 167 7.42 -5.95 17.99
C PHE A 167 6.75 -6.39 19.30
N SER A 168 5.63 -5.77 19.71
CA SER A 168 4.92 -6.17 20.93
C SER A 168 4.34 -7.58 20.85
N MET A 169 3.86 -8.00 19.68
CA MET A 169 3.35 -9.36 19.47
C MET A 169 4.45 -10.41 19.53
N ARG A 170 5.64 -10.12 18.99
CA ARG A 170 6.82 -10.99 19.14
C ARG A 170 7.23 -11.13 20.60
N ILE A 171 7.18 -10.04 21.37
CA ILE A 171 7.43 -10.09 22.82
C ILE A 171 6.36 -10.92 23.52
N LYS A 172 5.06 -10.73 23.21
CA LYS A 172 3.96 -11.51 23.78
C LYS A 172 4.16 -13.01 23.54
N GLN A 173 4.42 -13.40 22.29
CA GLN A 173 4.71 -14.79 21.92
C GLN A 173 5.93 -15.35 22.65
N TRP A 174 6.99 -14.56 22.80
CA TRP A 174 8.17 -14.95 23.55
C TRP A 174 7.87 -15.17 25.05
N ILE A 175 7.08 -14.28 25.66
CA ILE A 175 6.64 -14.41 27.06
C ILE A 175 5.79 -15.67 27.23
N GLU A 176 4.83 -15.92 26.33
CA GLU A 176 3.97 -17.10 26.35
C GLU A 176 4.77 -18.41 26.21
N GLN A 177 5.88 -18.41 25.46
CA GLN A 177 6.77 -19.57 25.35
C GLN A 177 7.64 -19.80 26.59
N CYS A 178 7.99 -18.72 27.32
CA CYS A 178 8.87 -18.81 28.49
C CYS A 178 8.13 -19.01 29.82
N VAL A 179 6.82 -18.73 29.89
CA VAL A 179 6.02 -18.85 31.12
C VAL A 179 5.19 -20.13 31.07
N PRO A 180 5.44 -21.15 31.91
CA PRO A 180 4.56 -22.31 32.01
C PRO A 180 3.16 -21.87 32.47
N GLU A 181 2.12 -22.36 31.78
CA GLU A 181 0.73 -22.02 32.08
C GLU A 181 0.43 -22.23 33.56
N ARG A 182 0.11 -21.14 34.27
CA ARG A 182 -0.47 -21.24 35.61
C ARG A 182 -1.95 -21.55 35.45
N HIS A 183 -2.35 -22.77 35.77
CA HIS A 183 -3.75 -23.24 35.75
C HIS A 183 -4.70 -22.44 36.68
N ASP A 184 -4.19 -21.50 37.48
CA ASP A 184 -4.97 -20.68 38.44
C ASP A 184 -5.19 -19.22 38.02
N ALA A 185 -4.93 -18.86 36.76
CA ALA A 185 -5.22 -17.50 36.28
C ALA A 185 -6.73 -17.31 36.04
N PRO A 186 -7.33 -16.15 36.40
CA PRO A 186 -8.66 -15.79 35.93
C PRO A 186 -8.67 -15.91 34.40
N GLY A 187 -9.75 -16.47 33.83
CA GLY A 187 -9.87 -16.74 32.40
C GLY A 187 -9.39 -15.58 31.52
N PRO A 188 -8.96 -15.85 30.28
CA PRO A 188 -8.17 -14.93 29.46
C PRO A 188 -8.81 -13.54 29.49
N LEU A 189 -8.12 -12.57 30.09
CA LEU A 189 -8.52 -11.17 30.00
C LEU A 189 -8.60 -10.84 28.52
N SER A 190 -9.82 -10.70 28.01
CA SER A 190 -10.09 -10.31 26.63
C SER A 190 -9.67 -8.86 26.47
N PHE A 191 -8.37 -8.65 26.29
CA PHE A 191 -7.83 -7.37 25.90
C PHE A 191 -8.19 -7.18 24.43
N LYS A 192 -8.86 -6.07 24.10
CA LYS A 192 -9.12 -5.70 22.71
C LYS A 192 -7.76 -5.41 22.08
N GLU A 193 -7.22 -6.39 21.35
CA GLU A 193 -5.88 -6.32 20.75
C GLU A 193 -5.71 -5.06 19.88
N TYR A 194 -6.82 -4.57 19.30
CA TYR A 194 -6.85 -3.33 18.52
C TYR A 194 -7.78 -2.30 19.15
N TYR A 195 -7.19 -1.24 19.71
CA TYR A 195 -7.95 -0.08 20.15
C TYR A 195 -8.36 0.77 18.95
N ARG A 196 -9.67 1.02 18.86
CA ARG A 196 -10.23 2.04 17.98
C ARG A 196 -11.01 3.01 18.86
N ALA A 197 -10.90 4.29 18.54
CA ALA A 197 -11.56 5.37 19.26
C ALA A 197 -13.07 5.41 18.92
N GLU A 198 -13.76 4.30 19.16
CA GLU A 198 -15.21 4.15 19.00
C GLU A 198 -15.95 5.10 19.95
N GLU A 199 -15.34 5.52 21.07
CA GLU A 199 -15.93 6.49 21.99
C GLU A 199 -16.06 7.90 21.39
N LEU A 200 -15.30 8.21 20.33
CA LEU A 200 -15.36 9.48 19.63
C LEU A 200 -16.47 9.50 18.56
N GLN A 201 -17.15 8.38 18.33
CA GLN A 201 -18.18 8.28 17.29
C GLN A 201 -19.46 8.98 17.70
N SER A 202 -20.04 9.72 16.75
CA SER A 202 -21.27 10.45 16.98
C SER A 202 -22.51 9.58 16.70
N ALA A 203 -23.27 9.24 17.75
CA ALA A 203 -24.46 8.39 17.60
C ALA A 203 -25.61 9.08 16.83
N ASN A 204 -25.62 10.42 16.76
CA ASN A 204 -26.77 11.19 16.25
C ASN A 204 -26.68 11.51 14.75
N ASN A 205 -25.47 11.49 14.16
CA ASN A 205 -25.28 11.91 12.77
C ASN A 205 -25.85 10.90 11.78
N THR A 206 -25.85 9.60 12.11
CA THR A 206 -26.43 8.55 11.27
C THR A 206 -27.94 8.67 11.17
N GLN A 207 -28.63 8.78 12.30
CA GLN A 207 -30.09 8.85 12.33
C GLN A 207 -30.61 10.12 11.64
N ALA A 208 -29.97 11.26 11.90
CA ALA A 208 -30.30 12.51 11.21
C ALA A 208 -30.09 12.40 9.69
N SER A 209 -29.01 11.71 9.27
CA SER A 209 -28.76 11.45 7.84
C SER A 209 -29.85 10.59 7.23
N LEU A 210 -30.29 9.53 7.88
CA LEU A 210 -31.32 8.64 7.35
C LEU A 210 -32.65 9.35 7.16
N SER A 211 -32.99 10.28 8.05
CA SER A 211 -34.22 11.08 7.91
C SER A 211 -34.20 12.08 6.74
N ALA A 212 -33.03 12.40 6.19
CA ALA A 212 -32.86 13.38 5.13
C ALA A 212 -32.82 12.77 3.72
N LEU A 213 -32.98 11.44 3.59
CA LEU A 213 -32.87 10.74 2.31
C LEU A 213 -33.88 11.26 1.28
N PRO A 214 -33.46 11.39 0.00
CA PRO A 214 -34.37 11.78 -1.07
C PRO A 214 -35.43 10.69 -1.33
N PRO A 215 -36.51 10.98 -2.07
CA PRO A 215 -37.43 9.93 -2.52
C PRO A 215 -36.71 8.88 -3.37
N ARG A 216 -37.14 7.61 -3.25
CA ARG A 216 -36.50 6.46 -3.92
C ARG A 216 -36.27 6.64 -5.42
N TYR A 217 -37.25 7.18 -6.15
CA TYR A 217 -37.13 7.41 -7.59
C TYR A 217 -36.02 8.41 -7.94
N VAL A 218 -35.76 9.41 -7.07
CA VAL A 218 -34.66 10.38 -7.26
C VAL A 218 -33.33 9.69 -6.99
N ALA A 219 -33.24 8.88 -5.93
CA ALA A 219 -32.03 8.13 -5.62
C ALA A 219 -31.64 7.17 -6.75
N GLU A 220 -32.60 6.41 -7.28
CA GLU A 220 -32.37 5.50 -8.40
C GLU A 220 -31.90 6.24 -9.66
N PHE A 221 -32.50 7.39 -9.99
CA PHE A 221 -32.06 8.24 -11.09
C PHE A 221 -30.62 8.72 -10.93
N LEU A 222 -30.25 9.23 -9.75
CA LEU A 222 -28.90 9.74 -9.49
C LEU A 222 -27.83 8.64 -9.52
N VAL A 223 -28.15 7.45 -9.01
CA VAL A 223 -27.26 6.29 -9.06
C VAL A 223 -27.06 5.82 -10.49
N GLN A 224 -28.12 5.81 -11.30
CA GLN A 224 -28.02 5.49 -12.72
C GLN A 224 -27.14 6.50 -13.46
N ALA A 225 -27.31 7.80 -13.19
CA ALA A 225 -26.49 8.86 -13.77
C ALA A 225 -25.00 8.72 -13.37
N PHE A 226 -24.72 8.43 -12.09
CA PHE A 226 -23.37 8.16 -11.59
C PHE A 226 -22.73 7.01 -12.37
N TYR A 227 -23.43 5.89 -12.49
CA TYR A 227 -22.90 4.71 -13.17
C TYR A 227 -22.76 4.86 -14.68
N LYS A 228 -23.58 5.70 -15.30
CA LYS A 228 -23.53 5.96 -16.74
C LYS A 228 -22.36 6.88 -17.10
N HIS A 229 -22.08 7.89 -16.29
CA HIS A 229 -21.17 8.98 -16.64
C HIS A 229 -19.87 9.03 -15.81
N ALA A 230 -19.93 8.67 -14.52
CA ALA A 230 -18.78 8.74 -13.61
C ALA A 230 -17.92 7.46 -13.60
N GLU A 231 -18.53 6.27 -13.70
CA GLU A 231 -17.83 4.97 -13.64
C GLU A 231 -17.25 4.52 -15.01
N THR A 232 -16.63 5.43 -15.76
CA THR A 232 -16.13 5.11 -17.12
C THR A 232 -14.72 4.55 -17.14
N ASN A 233 -13.82 5.06 -16.29
CA ASN A 233 -12.39 4.72 -16.32
C ASN A 233 -11.86 4.05 -15.05
N TYR A 234 -12.64 4.06 -13.97
CA TYR A 234 -12.20 3.69 -12.63
C TYR A 234 -13.28 2.87 -11.92
N PHE A 235 -12.86 1.93 -11.08
CA PHE A 235 -13.76 1.13 -10.27
C PHE A 235 -13.91 1.73 -8.88
N TYR A 236 -15.15 2.04 -8.49
CA TYR A 236 -15.45 2.59 -7.17
C TYR A 236 -16.22 1.60 -6.29
N VAL A 237 -17.35 1.11 -6.78
CA VAL A 237 -18.26 0.23 -6.04
C VAL A 237 -19.06 -0.64 -7.02
N GLU A 238 -19.29 -1.89 -6.65
CA GLU A 238 -20.05 -2.83 -7.46
C GLU A 238 -21.56 -2.50 -7.46
N ARG A 239 -22.20 -2.69 -8.63
CA ARG A 239 -23.57 -2.23 -8.91
C ARG A 239 -24.63 -2.99 -8.15
N GLY A 240 -24.58 -4.32 -8.14
CA GLY A 240 -25.54 -5.17 -7.45
C GLY A 240 -25.54 -4.92 -5.96
N TRP A 241 -24.36 -4.90 -5.36
CA TRP A 241 -24.16 -4.63 -3.95
C TRP A 241 -24.67 -3.25 -3.55
N LEU A 242 -24.37 -2.19 -4.32
CA LEU A 242 -24.90 -0.85 -4.01
C LEU A 242 -26.43 -0.82 -4.08
N ALA A 243 -27.04 -1.47 -5.07
CA ALA A 243 -28.49 -1.55 -5.19
C ALA A 243 -29.13 -2.26 -3.98
N GLU A 244 -28.55 -3.38 -3.54
CA GLU A 244 -28.98 -4.10 -2.33
C GLU A 244 -28.89 -3.23 -1.07
N GLN A 245 -27.79 -2.47 -0.91
CA GLN A 245 -27.64 -1.55 0.22
C GLN A 245 -28.69 -0.44 0.21
N ILE A 246 -28.97 0.15 -0.97
CA ILE A 246 -30.00 1.18 -1.11
C ILE A 246 -31.38 0.59 -0.78
N ASP A 247 -31.70 -0.60 -1.30
CA ASP A 247 -32.94 -1.29 -1.00
C ASP A 247 -33.12 -1.54 0.50
N LEU A 248 -32.07 -2.00 1.17
CA LEU A 248 -32.07 -2.24 2.61
C LEU A 248 -32.35 -0.94 3.39
N ILE A 249 -31.75 0.18 2.99
CA ILE A 249 -31.94 1.48 3.65
C ILE A 249 -33.37 1.99 3.50
N TYR A 250 -33.99 1.86 2.32
CA TYR A 250 -35.37 2.30 2.11
C TYR A 250 -36.40 1.37 2.74
N GLN A 251 -36.12 0.07 2.84
CA GLN A 251 -37.03 -0.91 3.44
C GLN A 251 -36.94 -0.93 4.97
N ASN A 252 -35.72 -0.84 5.51
CA ASN A 252 -35.48 -0.89 6.95
C ASN A 252 -34.37 0.09 7.37
N PRO A 253 -34.69 1.39 7.54
CA PRO A 253 -33.72 2.39 7.99
C PRO A 253 -33.08 2.06 9.35
N GLY A 254 -33.76 1.29 10.20
CA GLY A 254 -33.29 0.90 11.53
C GLY A 254 -32.30 -0.28 11.54
N ALA A 255 -32.09 -0.95 10.40
CA ALA A 255 -31.12 -2.04 10.28
C ALA A 255 -29.67 -1.53 10.29
N LEU A 256 -29.45 -0.26 9.95
CA LEU A 256 -28.11 0.30 9.85
C LEU A 256 -27.46 0.51 11.22
N SER A 257 -26.39 -0.21 11.45
CA SER A 257 -25.53 -0.06 12.62
C SER A 257 -24.51 1.07 12.43
N ARG A 258 -23.87 1.49 13.52
CA ARG A 258 -22.71 2.43 13.47
C ARG A 258 -21.53 1.91 12.62
N ARG A 259 -21.51 0.61 12.29
CA ARG A 259 -20.45 0.01 11.47
C ARG A 259 -20.66 0.26 9.97
N GLU A 260 -21.88 0.62 9.54
CA GLU A 260 -22.23 0.86 8.13
C GLU A 260 -22.20 2.35 7.74
N VAL A 261 -21.61 3.19 8.59
CA VAL A 261 -21.47 4.63 8.35
C VAL A 261 -20.69 4.91 7.05
N GLY A 262 -19.71 4.06 6.72
CA GLY A 262 -18.99 4.11 5.45
C GLY A 262 -19.93 3.97 4.26
N THR A 263 -20.81 2.96 4.29
CA THR A 263 -21.83 2.71 3.25
C THR A 263 -22.77 3.90 3.09
N LEU A 264 -23.29 4.44 4.20
CA LEU A 264 -24.19 5.59 4.17
C LEU A 264 -23.50 6.84 3.59
N CYS A 265 -22.27 7.12 4.02
CA CYS A 265 -21.48 8.23 3.49
C CYS A 265 -21.19 8.07 1.99
N MET A 266 -20.87 6.84 1.56
CA MET A 266 -20.66 6.50 0.17
C MET A 266 -21.92 6.74 -0.68
N ILE A 267 -23.10 6.35 -0.19
CA ILE A 267 -24.37 6.58 -0.89
C ILE A 267 -24.65 8.08 -1.05
N TRP A 268 -24.46 8.88 0.02
CA TRP A 268 -24.63 10.34 -0.05
C TRP A 268 -23.72 10.99 -1.09
N ILE A 269 -22.45 10.60 -1.13
CA ILE A 269 -21.53 11.18 -2.11
C ILE A 269 -21.80 10.69 -3.54
N ILE A 270 -22.32 9.46 -3.72
CA ILE A 270 -22.78 8.98 -5.03
C ILE A 270 -23.96 9.83 -5.52
N PHE A 271 -24.91 10.18 -4.65
CA PHE A 271 -26.00 11.10 -5.01
C PHE A 271 -25.44 12.47 -5.42
N ALA A 272 -24.48 13.01 -4.67
CA ALA A 272 -23.85 14.29 -5.00
C ALA A 272 -23.14 14.23 -6.37
N ILE A 273 -22.39 13.17 -6.67
CA ILE A 273 -21.75 12.98 -7.98
C ILE A 273 -22.82 12.80 -9.07
N GLY A 274 -23.89 12.05 -8.80
CA GLY A 274 -25.02 11.88 -9.72
C GLY A 274 -25.63 13.23 -10.14
N THR A 275 -25.75 14.19 -9.20
CA THR A 275 -26.24 15.54 -9.54
C THR A 275 -25.31 16.30 -10.48
N GLN A 276 -23.98 16.07 -10.43
CA GLN A 276 -23.03 16.68 -11.37
C GLN A 276 -23.21 16.19 -12.80
N TYR A 277 -23.90 15.07 -13.03
CA TYR A 277 -24.14 14.50 -14.36
C TYR A 277 -25.62 14.44 -14.75
N ALA A 278 -26.54 14.82 -13.86
CA ALA A 278 -27.98 14.76 -14.08
C ALA A 278 -28.43 15.53 -15.34
N TYR A 279 -27.76 16.65 -15.65
CA TYR A 279 -28.05 17.46 -16.84
C TYR A 279 -27.79 16.71 -18.16
N LEU A 280 -26.87 15.74 -18.20
CA LEU A 280 -26.56 14.99 -19.43
C LEU A 280 -27.70 14.04 -19.82
N ASP A 281 -28.41 13.50 -18.83
CA ASP A 281 -29.55 12.63 -19.06
C ASP A 281 -30.84 13.42 -19.31
N SER A 282 -30.97 14.64 -18.78
CA SER A 282 -32.11 15.53 -19.07
C SER A 282 -32.06 16.11 -20.49
N ILE A 283 -30.86 16.33 -21.05
CA ILE A 283 -30.68 16.77 -22.46
C ILE A 283 -31.10 15.67 -23.45
N SER A 284 -30.89 14.40 -23.10
CA SER A 284 -31.28 13.27 -23.96
C SER A 284 -32.80 13.12 -24.14
N GLY A 285 -33.61 13.80 -23.32
CA GLY A 285 -35.08 13.81 -23.39
C GLY A 285 -35.71 15.12 -23.86
N ARG A 286 -34.93 16.18 -24.15
CA ARG A 286 -35.44 17.45 -24.68
C ARG A 286 -35.17 17.56 -26.17
N ASP A 287 -36.16 17.15 -26.97
CA ASP A 287 -36.26 17.56 -28.37
C ASP A 287 -36.31 19.10 -28.45
N ALA A 288 -35.26 19.67 -29.06
CA ALA A 288 -35.23 20.87 -29.91
C ALA A 288 -35.99 22.17 -29.57
N HIS A 289 -36.69 22.37 -28.45
CA HIS A 289 -37.42 23.63 -28.16
C HIS A 289 -37.30 24.10 -26.71
N GLY A 290 -36.77 25.32 -26.55
CA GLY A 290 -37.04 26.19 -25.40
C GLY A 290 -35.96 26.23 -24.33
N LYS A 291 -35.09 27.25 -24.40
CA LYS A 291 -34.39 27.78 -23.23
C LYS A 291 -35.43 28.35 -22.25
N SER A 292 -35.89 27.56 -21.27
CA SER A 292 -36.49 28.14 -20.07
C SER A 292 -35.37 28.47 -19.09
N ASN A 293 -35.08 29.77 -19.00
CA ASN A 293 -34.18 30.36 -18.03
C ASN A 293 -34.90 30.50 -16.67
N ASP A 294 -35.57 29.42 -16.21
CA ASP A 294 -36.21 29.40 -14.90
C ASP A 294 -35.15 29.02 -13.87
N SER A 295 -34.48 30.05 -13.36
CA SER A 295 -33.74 30.00 -12.11
C SER A 295 -34.71 29.77 -10.95
N SER A 296 -35.16 28.52 -10.80
CA SER A 296 -35.71 28.03 -9.54
C SER A 296 -34.68 28.29 -8.42
N PRO A 297 -35.10 28.73 -7.22
CA PRO A 297 -34.20 28.91 -6.08
C PRO A 297 -33.53 27.60 -5.62
N PHE A 298 -33.92 26.46 -6.19
CA PHE A 298 -33.26 25.17 -6.05
C PHE A 298 -32.53 24.83 -7.36
N SER A 299 -31.31 25.35 -7.54
CA SER A 299 -30.44 24.89 -8.62
C SER A 299 -29.95 23.48 -8.35
N GLU A 300 -29.73 22.67 -9.40
CA GLU A 300 -29.15 21.32 -9.30
C GLU A 300 -27.84 21.33 -8.48
N ASP A 301 -27.05 22.41 -8.62
CA ASP A 301 -25.84 22.67 -7.83
C ASP A 301 -26.12 22.74 -6.32
N THR A 302 -27.23 23.35 -5.92
CA THR A 302 -27.62 23.47 -4.51
C THR A 302 -27.95 22.09 -3.91
N ILE A 303 -28.65 21.25 -4.66
CA ILE A 303 -29.00 19.88 -4.24
C ILE A 303 -27.73 19.03 -4.10
N GLY A 304 -26.81 19.12 -5.08
CA GLY A 304 -25.53 18.43 -5.01
C GLY A 304 -24.69 18.83 -3.78
N VAL A 305 -24.65 20.12 -3.47
CA VAL A 305 -23.97 20.64 -2.26
C VAL A 305 -24.63 20.12 -0.98
N MET A 306 -25.96 20.03 -0.91
CA MET A 306 -26.65 19.47 0.27
C MET A 306 -26.26 18.01 0.51
N PHE A 307 -26.20 17.19 -0.54
CA PHE A 307 -25.78 15.79 -0.43
C PHE A 307 -24.31 15.66 -0.02
N TYR A 308 -23.44 16.49 -0.59
CA TYR A 308 -22.04 16.57 -0.18
C TYR A 308 -21.90 16.94 1.31
N GLN A 309 -22.62 17.95 1.78
CA GLN A 309 -22.62 18.35 3.18
C GLN A 309 -23.08 17.23 4.11
N GLN A 310 -24.05 16.42 3.68
CA GLN A 310 -24.52 15.28 4.46
C GLN A 310 -23.46 14.18 4.55
N ALA A 311 -22.74 13.89 3.45
CA ALA A 311 -21.59 13.00 3.48
C ALA A 311 -20.49 13.52 4.43
N CYS A 312 -20.15 14.82 4.37
CA CYS A 312 -19.12 15.42 5.20
C CYS A 312 -19.39 15.32 6.71
N LYS A 313 -20.65 15.33 7.15
CA LYS A 313 -21.01 15.13 8.57
C LYS A 313 -20.64 13.73 9.08
N LEU A 314 -20.58 12.74 8.19
CA LEU A 314 -20.26 11.35 8.52
C LEU A 314 -18.75 11.07 8.46
N VAL A 315 -17.96 11.93 7.80
CA VAL A 315 -16.52 11.72 7.60
C VAL A 315 -15.74 11.41 8.89
N PRO A 316 -15.96 12.09 10.04
CA PRO A 316 -15.26 11.75 11.28
C PRO A 316 -15.48 10.29 11.68
N ASP A 317 -16.74 9.83 11.66
CA ASP A 317 -17.10 8.45 12.00
C ASP A 317 -16.54 7.47 10.95
N VAL A 318 -16.59 7.82 9.66
CA VAL A 318 -15.99 7.04 8.56
C VAL A 318 -14.49 6.80 8.78
N ILE A 319 -13.75 7.82 9.22
CA ILE A 319 -12.31 7.73 9.53
C ILE A 319 -12.06 6.79 10.71
N THR A 320 -12.89 6.84 11.77
CA THR A 320 -12.74 5.94 12.92
C THR A 320 -13.03 4.48 12.56
N VAL A 321 -14.01 4.23 11.69
CA VAL A 321 -14.38 2.88 11.24
C VAL A 321 -13.34 2.33 10.27
N ALA A 322 -12.76 3.16 9.40
CA ALA A 322 -11.70 2.76 8.47
C ALA A 322 -11.94 1.37 7.84
N SER A 323 -13.12 1.12 7.26
CA SER A 323 -13.41 -0.12 6.52
C SER A 323 -13.11 0.05 5.01
N LEU A 324 -13.37 -0.99 4.20
CA LEU A 324 -13.34 -0.88 2.74
C LEU A 324 -14.30 0.22 2.24
N GLU A 325 -15.50 0.25 2.78
CA GLU A 325 -16.55 1.21 2.45
C GLU A 325 -16.14 2.63 2.88
N SER A 326 -15.38 2.77 3.98
CA SER A 326 -14.77 4.05 4.35
C SER A 326 -13.78 4.54 3.30
N VAL A 327 -12.93 3.65 2.76
CA VAL A 327 -11.99 4.01 1.69
C VAL A 327 -12.74 4.45 0.44
N GLN A 328 -13.78 3.71 0.04
CA GLN A 328 -14.62 4.03 -1.12
C GLN A 328 -15.33 5.39 -0.95
N ALA A 329 -15.91 5.64 0.23
CA ALA A 329 -16.57 6.91 0.55
C ALA A 329 -15.62 8.11 0.44
N ILE A 330 -14.46 8.05 1.10
CA ILE A 330 -13.49 9.14 1.09
C ILE A 330 -12.89 9.34 -0.31
N LEU A 331 -12.63 8.25 -1.05
CA LEU A 331 -12.19 8.31 -2.45
C LEU A 331 -13.20 9.08 -3.31
N LEU A 332 -14.48 8.74 -3.22
CA LEU A 332 -15.56 9.40 -3.96
C LEU A 332 -15.71 10.88 -3.57
N ILE A 333 -15.50 11.25 -2.30
CA ILE A 333 -15.45 12.66 -1.87
C ILE A 333 -14.31 13.41 -2.59
N GLY A 334 -13.15 12.78 -2.71
CA GLY A 334 -12.02 13.30 -3.48
C GLY A 334 -12.34 13.47 -4.97
N ILE A 335 -13.09 12.54 -5.57
CA ILE A 335 -13.55 12.63 -6.96
C ILE A 335 -14.56 13.77 -7.15
N TYR A 336 -15.57 13.87 -6.27
CA TYR A 336 -16.58 14.93 -6.33
C TYR A 336 -15.96 16.33 -6.29
N THR A 337 -14.94 16.52 -5.45
CA THR A 337 -14.24 17.79 -5.28
C THR A 337 -13.18 18.06 -6.35
N LEU A 338 -12.82 17.07 -7.17
CA LEU A 338 -11.79 17.20 -8.20
C LEU A 338 -12.06 18.33 -9.23
N PRO A 339 -13.26 18.48 -9.81
CA PRO A 339 -13.56 19.59 -10.71
C PRO A 339 -13.65 20.95 -10.01
N LEU A 340 -13.83 20.97 -8.69
CA LEU A 340 -14.03 22.19 -7.90
C LEU A 340 -12.71 22.76 -7.37
N ASP A 341 -11.89 21.91 -6.74
CA ASP A 341 -10.62 22.27 -6.11
C ASP A 341 -9.65 21.07 -6.13
N ALA A 342 -9.02 20.88 -7.28
CA ALA A 342 -8.11 19.75 -7.53
C ALA A 342 -6.88 19.75 -6.61
N SER A 343 -6.33 20.92 -6.27
CA SER A 343 -5.09 21.07 -5.49
C SER A 343 -5.29 21.23 -3.99
N GLY A 344 -6.49 21.60 -3.55
CA GLY A 344 -6.84 21.73 -2.13
C GLY A 344 -7.63 20.52 -1.65
N LEU A 345 -8.95 20.65 -1.58
CA LEU A 345 -9.84 19.63 -0.98
C LEU A 345 -9.69 18.25 -1.63
N SER A 346 -9.67 18.18 -2.97
CA SER A 346 -9.54 16.90 -3.67
C SER A 346 -8.24 16.18 -3.32
N TYR A 347 -7.12 16.91 -3.33
CA TYR A 347 -5.82 16.36 -2.95
C TYR A 347 -5.83 15.78 -1.52
N ILE A 348 -6.42 16.49 -0.56
CA ILE A 348 -6.51 16.05 0.83
C ILE A 348 -7.33 14.76 0.95
N TYR A 349 -8.52 14.72 0.34
CA TYR A 349 -9.39 13.54 0.42
C TYR A 349 -8.82 12.33 -0.33
N LEU A 350 -8.20 12.52 -1.50
CA LEU A 350 -7.53 11.43 -2.22
C LEU A 350 -6.36 10.86 -1.42
N ASN A 351 -5.55 11.71 -0.78
CA ASN A 351 -4.48 11.26 0.11
C ASN A 351 -5.04 10.52 1.33
N LEU A 352 -6.12 11.03 1.93
CA LEU A 352 -6.77 10.37 3.06
C LEU A 352 -7.31 8.98 2.68
N ALA A 353 -7.92 8.84 1.50
CA ALA A 353 -8.39 7.55 0.98
C ALA A 353 -7.23 6.54 0.86
N VAL A 354 -6.09 6.96 0.31
CA VAL A 354 -4.88 6.11 0.22
C VAL A 354 -4.37 5.72 1.60
N LYS A 355 -4.36 6.65 2.58
CA LYS A 355 -3.94 6.34 3.95
C LYS A 355 -4.87 5.34 4.65
N LEU A 356 -6.18 5.50 4.49
CA LEU A 356 -7.16 4.54 5.00
C LEU A 356 -7.01 3.17 4.33
N ALA A 357 -6.73 3.13 3.03
CA ALA A 357 -6.49 1.88 2.30
C ALA A 357 -5.23 1.15 2.80
N ILE A 358 -4.16 1.88 3.10
CA ILE A 358 -2.92 1.34 3.69
C ILE A 358 -3.16 0.85 5.11
N GLN A 359 -3.93 1.58 5.92
CA GLN A 359 -4.32 1.15 7.27
C GLN A 359 -5.12 -0.17 7.25
N ASN A 360 -5.91 -0.37 6.19
CA ASN A 360 -6.58 -1.63 5.93
C ASN A 360 -5.66 -2.69 5.29
N GLY A 361 -4.44 -2.38 4.86
CA GLY A 361 -3.58 -3.36 4.21
C GLY A 361 -4.02 -3.72 2.79
N MET A 362 -4.81 -2.87 2.12
CA MET A 362 -5.26 -3.11 0.74
C MET A 362 -4.10 -3.03 -0.29
N HIS A 363 -2.95 -2.47 0.10
CA HIS A 363 -1.74 -2.38 -0.71
C HIS A 363 -0.91 -3.66 -0.74
N ARG A 364 -1.27 -4.68 0.05
CA ARG A 364 -0.53 -5.95 0.13
C ARG A 364 -1.33 -7.09 -0.47
N LYS A 365 -0.61 -8.07 -1.03
CA LYS A 365 -1.20 -9.30 -1.54
C LYS A 365 -1.63 -10.18 -0.36
N TRP A 366 -2.91 -10.52 -0.29
CA TRP A 366 -3.42 -11.38 0.76
C TRP A 366 -3.05 -12.86 0.52
N PRO A 367 -2.56 -13.62 1.51
CA PRO A 367 -2.28 -15.05 1.39
C PRO A 367 -3.54 -15.83 1.01
N ALA A 368 -3.45 -16.80 0.10
CA ALA A 368 -4.62 -17.57 -0.33
C ALA A 368 -5.31 -18.26 0.86
N GLY A 369 -6.56 -17.87 1.18
CA GLY A 369 -7.42 -18.56 2.15
C GLY A 369 -8.06 -17.74 3.28
N GLY A 370 -7.72 -16.45 3.47
CA GLY A 370 -8.23 -15.68 4.62
C GLY A 370 -9.41 -14.73 4.37
N LEU A 371 -9.81 -14.48 3.11
CA LEU A 371 -10.90 -13.58 2.75
C LEU A 371 -11.69 -14.16 1.56
N ASP A 372 -12.97 -13.85 1.51
CA ASP A 372 -13.84 -14.14 0.36
C ASP A 372 -13.20 -13.61 -0.94
N PRO A 373 -13.06 -14.44 -2.00
CA PRO A 373 -12.48 -14.02 -3.27
C PRO A 373 -13.09 -12.75 -3.84
N TYR A 374 -14.40 -12.53 -3.67
CA TYR A 374 -15.09 -11.33 -4.12
C TYR A 374 -14.61 -10.08 -3.39
N VAL A 375 -14.60 -10.11 -2.05
CA VAL A 375 -14.09 -8.99 -1.22
C VAL A 375 -12.63 -8.68 -1.55
N ARG A 376 -11.80 -9.70 -1.77
CA ARG A 376 -10.39 -9.53 -2.15
C ARG A 376 -10.24 -8.80 -3.49
N GLU A 377 -11.02 -9.17 -4.49
CA GLU A 377 -11.00 -8.51 -5.80
C GLU A 377 -11.45 -7.04 -5.70
N THR A 378 -12.55 -6.78 -4.99
CA THR A 378 -13.04 -5.42 -4.74
C THR A 378 -11.98 -4.56 -4.06
N ARG A 379 -11.30 -5.09 -3.04
CA ARG A 379 -10.21 -4.39 -2.34
C ARG A 379 -9.05 -4.03 -3.27
N ASN A 380 -8.65 -4.97 -4.13
CA ASN A 380 -7.58 -4.73 -5.10
C ASN A 380 -7.96 -3.63 -6.11
N ARG A 381 -9.18 -3.68 -6.66
CA ARG A 381 -9.65 -2.68 -7.63
C ARG A 381 -9.75 -1.29 -7.02
N VAL A 382 -10.28 -1.18 -5.80
CA VAL A 382 -10.38 0.09 -5.07
C VAL A 382 -8.98 0.63 -4.74
N TRP A 383 -8.06 -0.22 -4.31
CA TRP A 383 -6.66 0.18 -4.07
C TRP A 383 -6.02 0.78 -5.31
N TRP A 384 -6.07 0.06 -6.44
CA TRP A 384 -5.45 0.54 -7.68
C TRP A 384 -6.13 1.79 -8.21
N THR A 385 -7.45 1.92 -8.05
CA THR A 385 -8.16 3.15 -8.38
C THR A 385 -7.68 4.31 -7.52
N ALA A 386 -7.69 4.18 -6.19
CA ALA A 386 -7.25 5.23 -5.27
C ALA A 386 -5.79 5.65 -5.53
N TYR A 387 -4.88 4.69 -5.67
CA TYR A 387 -3.47 4.93 -5.95
C TYR A 387 -3.27 5.65 -7.30
N THR A 388 -3.98 5.18 -8.34
CA THR A 388 -3.84 5.75 -9.68
C THR A 388 -4.39 7.17 -9.71
N THR A 389 -5.58 7.42 -9.16
CA THR A 389 -6.19 8.75 -9.16
C THR A 389 -5.39 9.75 -8.32
N GLU A 390 -4.89 9.34 -7.15
CA GLU A 390 -4.02 10.19 -6.31
C GLU A 390 -2.74 10.56 -7.07
N LYS A 391 -2.05 9.58 -7.69
CA LYS A 391 -0.84 9.86 -8.45
C LYS A 391 -1.08 10.77 -9.66
N HIS A 392 -2.18 10.57 -10.38
CA HIS A 392 -2.53 11.45 -11.50
C HIS A 392 -2.81 12.89 -11.04
N ASN A 393 -3.44 13.06 -9.87
CA ASN A 393 -3.65 14.38 -9.28
C ASN A 393 -2.33 14.99 -8.80
N ALA A 394 -1.47 14.23 -8.12
CA ALA A 394 -0.18 14.69 -7.59
C ALA A 394 0.85 15.04 -8.68
N ILE A 395 0.80 14.40 -9.85
CA ILE A 395 1.70 14.67 -10.96
C ILE A 395 1.32 15.96 -11.71
N LYS A 396 0.06 16.42 -11.64
CA LYS A 396 -0.35 17.70 -12.26
C LYS A 396 0.39 18.83 -11.53
N PRO A 397 1.47 19.39 -12.10
CA PRO A 397 2.28 20.36 -11.39
C PRO A 397 1.48 21.65 -11.37
N TYR A 398 1.04 22.10 -10.17
CA TYR A 398 0.63 23.46 -9.82
C TYR A 398 0.32 24.37 -11.02
N LYS A 399 -0.70 24.03 -11.81
CA LYS A 399 -1.12 24.82 -12.96
C LYS A 399 -2.63 24.88 -12.98
N CYS A 400 -3.09 26.12 -12.84
CA CYS A 400 -4.42 26.63 -13.13
C CYS A 400 -5.47 26.53 -12.01
N CYS A 401 -5.26 27.34 -10.96
CA CYS A 401 -6.30 28.33 -10.62
C CYS A 401 -6.53 29.22 -11.85
N ALA A 402 -7.35 28.78 -12.81
CA ALA A 402 -7.73 29.56 -13.99
C ALA A 402 -9.15 30.14 -13.87
N HIS A 403 -9.63 30.41 -12.64
CA HIS A 403 -10.91 31.09 -12.42
C HIS A 403 -10.84 32.23 -11.39
N ALA A 404 -9.63 32.71 -11.06
CA ALA A 404 -9.42 33.88 -10.20
C ALA A 404 -8.66 35.00 -10.93
N CYS A 405 -9.11 35.35 -12.14
CA CYS A 405 -8.77 36.62 -12.77
C CYS A 405 -9.99 37.14 -13.55
N ASN A 406 -10.97 37.63 -12.78
CA ASN A 406 -11.90 38.63 -13.28
C ASN A 406 -11.09 39.93 -13.45
N VAL A 407 -10.53 40.14 -14.64
CA VAL A 407 -10.12 41.47 -15.09
C VAL A 407 -10.74 41.66 -16.47
N THR A 408 -11.75 42.51 -16.48
CA THR A 408 -12.34 43.21 -17.62
C THR A 408 -11.34 43.41 -18.76
N VAL A 409 -11.63 42.83 -19.92
CA VAL A 409 -11.08 43.33 -21.19
C VAL A 409 -12.24 44.02 -21.90
N GLU A 410 -12.23 45.34 -21.80
CA GLU A 410 -13.05 46.22 -22.61
C GLU A 410 -12.80 45.95 -24.10
N SER A 411 -13.90 46.03 -24.84
CA SER A 411 -13.98 46.23 -26.28
C SER A 411 -12.99 47.28 -26.80
N GLY A 412 -12.27 46.99 -27.88
CA GLY A 412 -11.55 48.02 -28.62
C GLY A 412 -10.71 47.52 -29.80
N ALA A 413 -11.21 47.81 -31.01
CA ALA A 413 -10.47 48.03 -32.27
C ALA A 413 -9.67 46.82 -32.82
N TRP A 414 -10.09 46.13 -33.88
CA TRP A 414 -10.33 46.57 -35.27
C TRP A 414 -10.93 45.41 -36.05
#